data_AF-A0A7S0TQ30-F1
#
_entry.id   AF-A0A7S0TQ30-F1
#
_cell.length_a   1.000
_cell.length_b   1.000
_cell.length_c   1.000
_cell.angle_alpha   90.00
_cell.angle_beta   90.00
_cell.angle_gamma   90.00
#
_symmetry.space_group_name_H-M   'P 1'
#
loop_
_entity.id
_entity.type
_entity.pdbx_description
1 polymer ?
#
loop_
_entity_poly.entity_id
_entity_poly.type
_entity_poly.pdbx_seq_one_letter_code
_entity_poly.pdbx_strand_id
1 'polypeptide(L)'
;ATADEQLQQLQEHNQALRRQLADRNHALAMRDLTLSNTPGLAPMRDSIRTVEGRKRTFVNWPHTTFQTLTPTTLAQAGFFYTPSPEFDDRVTCAYCSLELGSWEDGDVPMISHKEAAPVCPFVSGMMSDIPPSSAFSALASTP
;
A
#
# COMPACT_ATOMS: atom_id res chain seq x y z
N ALA A 1 -21.36 37.26 8.10
CA ALA A 1 -21.53 36.26 7.04
C ALA A 1 -23.01 36.15 6.74
N THR A 2 -23.41 36.20 5.47
CA THR A 2 -24.79 35.98 5.03
C THR A 2 -25.17 34.50 5.16
N ALA A 3 -26.47 34.17 5.16
CA ALA A 3 -26.93 32.78 5.22
C ALA A 3 -26.37 31.93 4.06
N ASP A 4 -26.18 32.54 2.89
CA ASP A 4 -25.58 31.88 1.73
C ASP A 4 -24.08 31.57 1.94
N GLU A 5 -23.33 32.50 2.53
CA GLU A 5 -21.92 32.25 2.90
C GLU A 5 -21.80 31.12 3.92
N GLN A 6 -22.72 31.05 4.89
CA GLN A 6 -22.74 29.97 5.88
C GLN A 6 -23.09 28.61 5.23
N LEU A 7 -24.01 28.60 4.27
CA LEU A 7 -24.37 27.39 3.54
C LEU A 7 -23.20 26.88 2.69
N GLN A 8 -22.49 27.80 2.01
CA GLN A 8 -21.32 27.45 1.21
C GLN A 8 -20.18 26.89 2.09
N GLN A 9 -19.89 27.53 3.22
CA GLN A 9 -18.90 27.02 4.18
C GLN A 9 -19.26 25.64 4.71
N LEU A 10 -20.54 25.40 5.01
CA LEU A 10 -21.01 24.10 5.46
C LEU A 10 -20.90 23.02 4.37
N GLN A 11 -21.15 23.38 3.11
CA GLN A 11 -20.98 22.46 1.98
C GLN A 11 -19.52 22.07 1.76
N GLU A 12 -18.61 23.04 1.79
CA GLU A 12 -17.16 22.79 1.68
C GLU A 12 -16.65 21.92 2.82
N HIS A 13 -17.10 22.19 4.05
CA HIS A 13 -16.78 21.38 5.21
C HIS A 13 -17.26 19.94 5.07
N ASN A 14 -18.52 19.74 4.63
CA ASN A 14 -19.07 18.40 4.38
C ASN A 14 -18.32 17.65 3.27
N GLN A 15 -17.89 18.33 2.21
CA GLN A 15 -17.07 17.73 1.17
C GLN A 15 -15.68 17.33 1.68
N ALA A 16 -15.05 18.17 2.51
CA ALA A 16 -13.79 17.82 3.16
C ALA A 16 -13.94 16.58 4.05
N LEU A 17 -15.00 16.52 4.85
CA LEU A 17 -15.27 15.37 5.73
C LEU A 17 -15.51 14.07 4.94
N ARG A 18 -16.22 14.15 3.81
CA ARG A 18 -16.42 13.00 2.91
C ARG A 18 -15.10 12.47 2.35
N ARG A 19 -14.18 13.35 1.96
CA ARG A 19 -12.82 12.97 1.51
C ARG A 19 -12.04 12.29 2.63
N GLN A 20 -12.01 12.90 3.81
CA GLN A 20 -11.36 12.30 4.99
C GLN A 20 -11.93 10.93 5.36
N LEU A 21 -13.24 10.75 5.27
CA LEU A 21 -13.88 9.46 5.52
C LEU A 21 -13.52 8.42 4.46
N ALA A 22 -13.41 8.81 3.18
CA ALA A 22 -12.95 7.92 2.12
C ALA A 22 -11.50 7.48 2.33
N ASP A 23 -10.61 8.41 2.69
CA ASP A 23 -9.20 8.13 3.00
C ASP A 23 -9.09 7.20 4.22
N ARG A 24 -9.89 7.46 5.27
CA ARG A 24 -9.93 6.61 6.47
C ARG A 24 -10.48 5.22 6.17
N ASN A 25 -11.55 5.11 5.38
CA ASN A 25 -12.11 3.82 4.97
C ASN A 25 -11.13 3.03 4.10
N HIS A 26 -10.39 3.71 3.20
CA HIS A 26 -9.32 3.09 2.42
C HIS A 26 -8.21 2.56 3.35
N ALA A 27 -7.72 3.37 4.29
CA ALA A 27 -6.70 2.96 5.26
C ALA A 27 -7.17 1.79 6.13
N LEU A 28 -8.43 1.77 6.57
CA LEU A 28 -9.02 0.66 7.33
C LEU A 28 -9.15 -0.61 6.49
N ALA A 29 -9.54 -0.50 5.22
CA ALA A 29 -9.58 -1.64 4.30
C ALA A 29 -8.18 -2.24 4.10
N MET A 30 -7.15 -1.39 3.95
CA MET A 30 -5.76 -1.84 3.82
C MET A 30 -5.23 -2.53 5.09
N ARG A 31 -5.71 -2.16 6.29
CA ARG A 31 -5.39 -2.83 7.57
C ARG A 31 -6.03 -4.21 7.72
N ASP A 32 -7.15 -4.50 7.05
CA ASP A 32 -7.82 -5.81 7.12
C ASP A 32 -7.24 -6.82 6.10
N LEU A 33 -6.58 -6.34 5.03
CA LEU A 33 -5.92 -7.21 4.04
C LEU A 33 -4.90 -8.16 4.67
N THR A 34 -4.26 -7.75 5.77
CA THR A 34 -3.28 -8.55 6.51
C THR A 34 -3.90 -9.49 7.55
N LEU A 35 -5.20 -9.38 7.87
CA LEU A 35 -5.79 -10.02 9.06
C LEU A 35 -6.98 -10.96 8.81
N SER A 36 -7.74 -10.90 7.69
CA SER A 36 -8.92 -11.80 7.57
C SER A 36 -9.17 -12.43 6.20
N ASN A 37 -9.46 -13.74 6.21
CA ASN A 37 -9.87 -14.55 5.05
C ASN A 37 -11.32 -14.28 4.63
N THR A 38 -11.74 -13.00 4.57
CA THR A 38 -13.10 -12.63 4.17
C THR A 38 -13.29 -12.79 2.65
N PRO A 39 -14.29 -13.58 2.19
CA PRO A 39 -14.48 -13.91 0.78
C PRO A 39 -14.76 -12.71 -0.17
N GLY A 40 -15.10 -11.53 0.37
CA GLY A 40 -15.37 -10.31 -0.41
C GLY A 40 -14.16 -9.39 -0.64
N LEU A 41 -13.06 -9.58 0.08
CA LEU A 41 -11.83 -8.77 -0.05
C LEU A 41 -10.75 -9.43 -0.93
N ALA A 42 -11.01 -10.63 -1.46
CA ALA A 42 -10.12 -11.36 -2.36
C ALA A 42 -9.59 -10.50 -3.55
N PRO A 43 -10.41 -9.68 -4.23
CA PRO A 43 -9.94 -8.86 -5.36
C PRO A 43 -8.88 -7.83 -4.94
N MET A 44 -8.93 -7.35 -3.69
CA MET A 44 -7.98 -6.36 -3.16
C MET A 44 -6.72 -7.03 -2.58
N ARG A 45 -6.86 -8.24 -2.02
CA ARG A 45 -5.74 -9.08 -1.58
C ARG A 45 -4.86 -9.54 -2.75
N ASP A 46 -5.47 -9.90 -3.87
CA ASP A 46 -4.74 -10.26 -5.08
C ASP A 46 -4.06 -9.04 -5.71
N SER A 47 -4.66 -7.85 -5.56
CA SER A 47 -4.08 -6.60 -6.02
C SER A 47 -2.72 -6.31 -5.35
N ILE A 48 -2.61 -6.41 -4.02
CA ILE A 48 -1.34 -6.15 -3.31
C ILE A 48 -0.27 -7.24 -3.51
N ARG A 49 -0.63 -8.41 -4.07
CA ARG A 49 0.32 -9.46 -4.50
C ARG A 49 0.98 -9.16 -5.85
N THR A 50 0.62 -8.05 -6.49
CA THR A 50 1.28 -7.53 -7.68
C THR A 50 2.02 -6.23 -7.34
N VAL A 51 3.17 -6.01 -7.99
CA VAL A 51 3.90 -4.72 -7.87
C VAL A 51 3.00 -3.54 -8.20
N GLU A 52 2.21 -3.67 -9.27
CA GLU A 52 1.36 -2.59 -9.76
C GLU A 52 0.22 -2.26 -8.79
N GLY A 53 -0.42 -3.27 -8.20
CA GLY A 53 -1.46 -3.05 -7.20
C GLY A 53 -0.90 -2.41 -5.93
N ARG A 54 0.32 -2.77 -5.49
CA ARG A 54 1.00 -2.07 -4.40
C ARG A 54 1.32 -0.62 -4.76
N LYS A 55 1.86 -0.37 -5.96
CA LYS A 55 2.20 0.98 -6.42
C LYS A 55 0.99 1.94 -6.40
N ARG A 56 -0.20 1.45 -6.74
CA ARG A 56 -1.45 2.25 -6.70
C ARG A 56 -1.86 2.73 -5.31
N THR A 57 -1.33 2.13 -4.24
CA THR A 57 -1.63 2.55 -2.87
C THR A 57 -0.98 3.89 -2.50
N PHE A 58 0.08 4.29 -3.20
CA PHE A 58 0.87 5.50 -2.92
C PHE A 58 0.23 6.80 -3.47
N VAL A 59 -1.06 7.02 -3.21
CA VAL A 59 -1.81 8.17 -3.75
C VAL A 59 -1.29 9.53 -3.27
N ASN A 60 -0.78 9.59 -2.02
CA ASN A 60 -0.24 10.80 -1.39
C ASN A 60 1.07 10.48 -0.63
N TRP A 61 2.04 9.87 -1.32
CA TRP A 61 3.36 9.61 -0.73
C TRP A 61 4.10 10.93 -0.44
N PRO A 62 4.56 11.20 0.79
CA PRO A 62 5.12 12.50 1.16
C PRO A 62 6.49 12.78 0.52
N HIS A 63 7.28 11.73 0.24
CA HIS A 63 8.68 11.86 -0.18
C HIS A 63 8.86 11.90 -1.70
N THR A 64 8.33 12.93 -2.34
CA THR A 64 8.35 13.05 -3.83
C THR A 64 9.72 13.38 -4.42
N THR A 65 10.66 13.88 -3.62
CA THR A 65 12.00 14.30 -4.06
C THR A 65 13.10 13.26 -3.84
N PHE A 66 12.83 12.21 -3.06
CA PHE A 66 13.83 11.18 -2.75
C PHE A 66 14.00 10.23 -3.94
N GLN A 67 15.24 10.00 -4.35
CA GLN A 67 15.53 9.24 -5.57
C GLN A 67 15.32 7.73 -5.40
N THR A 68 15.63 7.21 -4.21
CA THR A 68 15.58 5.77 -3.90
C THR A 68 14.26 5.34 -3.24
N LEU A 69 13.50 6.29 -2.68
CA LEU A 69 12.24 6.07 -1.96
C LEU A 69 11.03 6.51 -2.80
N THR A 70 10.88 5.88 -3.95
CA THR A 70 9.74 6.11 -4.83
C THR A 70 8.67 5.05 -4.62
N PRO A 71 7.39 5.35 -4.96
CA PRO A 71 6.34 4.34 -4.99
C PRO A 71 6.71 3.07 -5.76
N THR A 72 7.52 3.19 -6.83
CA THR A 72 7.98 2.04 -7.61
C THR A 72 8.98 1.19 -6.85
N THR A 73 10.01 1.78 -6.24
CA THR A 73 11.04 1.03 -5.51
C THR A 73 10.48 0.40 -4.24
N LEU A 74 9.60 1.08 -3.52
CA LEU A 74 8.86 0.55 -2.37
C LEU A 74 7.98 -0.63 -2.79
N ALA A 75 7.19 -0.47 -3.86
CA ALA A 75 6.37 -1.56 -4.40
C ALA A 75 7.20 -2.77 -4.81
N GLN A 76 8.32 -2.58 -5.52
CA GLN A 76 9.24 -3.66 -5.90
C GLN A 76 9.89 -4.35 -4.69
N ALA A 77 10.04 -3.65 -3.57
CA ALA A 77 10.51 -4.23 -2.31
C ALA A 77 9.42 -4.98 -1.52
N GLY A 78 8.22 -5.14 -2.08
CA GLY A 78 7.12 -5.88 -1.47
C GLY A 78 6.21 -5.01 -0.60
N PHE A 79 6.41 -3.69 -0.57
CA PHE A 79 5.69 -2.78 0.28
C PHE A 79 4.50 -2.10 -0.41
N PHE A 80 3.44 -1.87 0.34
CA PHE A 80 2.32 -1.00 -0.02
C PHE A 80 2.14 0.09 1.05
N TYR A 81 1.59 1.22 0.66
CA TYR A 81 1.43 2.39 1.52
C TYR A 81 0.31 2.21 2.55
N THR A 82 0.61 2.44 3.82
CA THR A 82 -0.31 2.27 4.96
C THR A 82 -0.19 3.42 5.96
N PRO A 83 -0.42 4.67 5.52
CA PRO A 83 -0.24 5.83 6.38
C PRO A 83 -1.19 5.80 7.58
N SER A 84 -0.82 6.51 8.62
CA SER A 84 -1.68 6.81 9.77
C SER A 84 -1.49 8.25 10.20
N PRO A 85 -2.38 8.80 11.04
CA PRO A 85 -2.21 10.16 11.57
C PRO A 85 -0.87 10.39 12.29
N GLU A 86 -0.25 9.33 12.82
CA GLU A 86 1.02 9.39 13.56
C GLU A 86 2.24 9.10 12.66
N PHE A 87 2.05 8.42 11.53
CA PHE A 87 3.11 7.97 10.63
C PHE A 87 2.63 8.14 9.18
N ASP A 88 3.00 9.25 8.57
CA ASP A 88 2.57 9.66 7.22
C ASP A 88 3.36 8.99 6.10
N ASP A 89 4.47 8.32 6.39
CA ASP A 89 5.28 7.61 5.40
C ASP A 89 5.37 6.10 5.66
N ARG A 90 4.46 5.57 6.48
CA ARG A 90 4.45 4.14 6.82
C ARG A 90 4.05 3.28 5.61
N VAL A 91 4.77 2.18 5.45
CA VAL A 91 4.50 1.13 4.47
C VAL A 91 4.45 -0.23 5.16
N THR A 92 3.70 -1.17 4.58
CA THR A 92 3.55 -2.54 5.09
C THR A 92 3.91 -3.56 4.01
N CYS A 93 4.62 -4.62 4.37
CA CYS A 93 4.94 -5.71 3.45
C CYS A 93 3.72 -6.60 3.19
N ALA A 94 3.43 -6.91 1.92
CA ALA A 94 2.33 -7.80 1.54
C ALA A 94 2.54 -9.29 1.91
N TYR A 95 3.75 -9.67 2.35
CA TYR A 95 4.16 -11.06 2.53
C TYR A 95 4.47 -11.42 3.98
N CYS A 96 5.13 -10.54 4.73
CA CYS A 96 5.47 -10.75 6.13
C CYS A 96 4.79 -9.77 7.10
N SER A 97 3.99 -8.83 6.58
CA SER A 97 3.33 -7.78 7.37
C SER A 97 4.28 -6.86 8.16
N LEU A 98 5.59 -6.87 7.87
CA LEU A 98 6.54 -5.89 8.42
C LEU A 98 6.07 -4.48 8.06
N GLU A 99 6.06 -3.60 9.06
CA GLU A 99 5.79 -2.17 8.88
C GLU A 99 7.10 -1.39 9.02
N LEU A 100 7.36 -0.46 8.10
CA LEU A 100 8.48 0.47 8.14
C LEU A 100 7.97 1.90 7.86
N GLY A 101 8.63 2.90 8.44
CA GLY A 101 8.32 4.31 8.28
C GLY A 101 9.48 5.16 8.79
N SER A 102 9.30 6.48 8.88
CA SER A 102 10.37 7.44 9.21
C SER A 102 11.56 7.32 8.27
N TRP A 103 11.26 7.28 6.97
CA TRP A 103 12.24 7.09 5.91
C TRP A 103 13.11 8.33 5.69
N GLU A 104 14.40 8.13 5.45
CA GLU A 104 15.38 9.18 5.20
C GLU A 104 15.85 9.17 3.74
N ASP A 105 16.28 10.33 3.23
CA ASP A 105 16.82 10.40 1.86
C ASP A 105 18.08 9.52 1.74
N GLY A 106 18.10 8.65 0.73
CA GLY A 106 19.15 7.65 0.52
C GLY A 106 18.81 6.24 1.04
N ASP A 107 17.75 6.07 1.83
CA ASP A 107 17.31 4.73 2.22
C ASP A 107 16.92 3.90 1.00
N VAL A 108 17.21 2.60 1.06
CA VAL A 108 16.90 1.66 -0.01
C VAL A 108 15.88 0.64 0.51
N PRO A 109 14.62 0.66 0.02
CA PRO A 109 13.54 -0.16 0.56
C PRO A 109 13.87 -1.65 0.73
N MET A 110 14.50 -2.26 -0.27
CA MET A 110 14.84 -3.68 -0.23
C MET A 110 15.94 -3.99 0.79
N ILE A 111 16.87 -3.07 1.02
CA ILE A 111 17.92 -3.24 2.03
C ILE A 111 17.29 -3.17 3.42
N SER A 112 16.50 -2.12 3.69
CA SER A 112 15.78 -1.97 4.97
C SER A 112 14.86 -3.18 5.25
N HIS A 113 14.19 -3.73 4.22
CA HIS A 113 13.39 -4.94 4.35
C HIS A 113 14.22 -6.17 4.72
N LYS A 114 15.37 -6.38 4.06
CA LYS A 114 16.28 -7.49 4.35
C LYS A 114 16.84 -7.44 5.76
N GLU A 115 17.19 -6.24 6.22
CA GLU A 115 17.75 -6.03 7.56
C GLU A 115 16.69 -6.23 8.65
N ALA A 116 15.48 -5.69 8.46
CA ALA A 116 14.42 -5.77 9.44
C ALA A 116 13.70 -7.13 9.49
N ALA A 117 13.57 -7.82 8.34
CA ALA A 117 12.88 -9.12 8.26
C ALA A 117 13.59 -10.07 7.26
N PRO A 118 14.79 -10.58 7.60
CA PRO A 118 15.56 -11.45 6.71
C PRO A 118 14.86 -12.79 6.40
N VAL A 119 13.95 -13.24 7.29
CA VAL A 119 13.16 -14.47 7.13
C VAL A 119 11.83 -14.26 6.41
N CYS A 120 11.55 -13.04 5.92
CA CYS A 120 10.36 -12.78 5.12
C CYS A 120 10.30 -13.74 3.91
N PRO A 121 9.16 -14.39 3.62
CA PRO A 121 9.04 -15.31 2.48
C PRO A 121 9.37 -14.66 1.14
N PHE A 122 9.11 -13.36 1.00
CA PHE A 122 9.48 -12.59 -0.20
C PHE A 122 10.98 -12.33 -0.28
N VAL A 123 11.60 -11.90 0.83
CA VAL A 123 13.05 -11.63 0.89
C VAL A 123 13.88 -12.91 0.70
N SER A 124 13.45 -14.01 1.31
CA SER A 124 14.10 -15.32 1.20
C SER A 124 13.85 -16.03 -0.14
N GLY A 125 13.02 -15.46 -1.02
CA GLY A 125 12.71 -16.02 -2.34
C GLY A 125 11.72 -17.19 -2.32
N MET A 126 11.11 -17.51 -1.18
CA MET A 126 10.05 -18.54 -1.09
C MET A 126 8.74 -18.10 -1.74
N MET A 127 8.45 -16.80 -1.78
CA MET A 127 7.26 -16.24 -2.40
C MET A 127 7.65 -15.05 -3.28
N SER A 128 6.97 -14.88 -4.42
CA SER A 128 7.28 -13.81 -5.38
C SER A 128 6.03 -13.01 -5.73
N ASP A 129 6.23 -11.93 -6.47
CA ASP A 129 5.14 -11.21 -7.11
C ASP A 129 4.40 -12.09 -8.12
N ILE A 130 3.08 -11.91 -8.18
CA ILE A 130 2.28 -12.47 -9.26
C ILE A 130 2.59 -11.64 -10.52
N PRO A 131 3.06 -12.25 -11.62
CA PRO A 131 3.30 -11.52 -12.86
C PRO A 131 1.98 -10.95 -13.39
N PRO A 132 2.00 -9.85 -14.16
CA PRO A 132 0.78 -9.23 -14.70
C PRO A 132 -0.02 -10.10 -15.69
N SER A 133 0.28 -11.41 -15.83
CA SER A 133 -0.34 -12.34 -16.77
C SER A 133 -0.52 -13.76 -16.22
N SER A 134 -1.01 -13.94 -14.99
CA SER A 134 -1.46 -15.25 -14.51
C SER A 134 -2.85 -15.64 -15.06
N ALA A 135 -3.10 -15.38 -16.35
CA ALA A 135 -4.21 -15.93 -17.11
C ALA A 135 -3.81 -17.13 -17.99
N PHE A 136 -2.51 -17.47 -18.12
CA PHE A 136 -2.10 -18.60 -18.95
C PHE A 136 -0.87 -19.30 -18.37
N SER A 137 -1.10 -20.42 -17.67
CA SER A 137 -0.29 -21.65 -17.73
C SER A 137 -0.74 -22.62 -16.63
N ALA A 138 -1.95 -23.15 -16.80
CA ALA A 138 -2.37 -24.40 -16.18
C ALA A 138 -2.38 -25.52 -17.22
N LEU A 139 -1.40 -25.59 -18.13
CA LEU A 139 -1.23 -26.72 -19.06
C LEU A 139 0.23 -26.85 -19.48
N ALA A 140 1.09 -27.36 -18.60
CA ALA A 140 2.36 -27.98 -19.02
C ALA A 140 2.91 -28.86 -17.90
N SER A 141 2.19 -29.93 -17.57
CA SER A 141 2.76 -31.07 -16.83
C SER A 141 1.90 -32.29 -17.05
N THR A 142 2.12 -32.97 -18.18
CA THR A 142 2.26 -34.43 -18.21
C THR A 142 3.08 -34.78 -19.46
N PRO A 143 4.10 -35.64 -19.31
CA PRO A 143 5.00 -36.04 -20.39
C PRO A 143 4.30 -36.85 -21.49
#